data_AF-A0A5E4L432-F1
#
_entry.id   AF-A0A5E4L432-F1
#
_cell.length_a   1.000
_cell.length_b   1.000
_cell.length_c   1.000
_cell.angle_alpha   90.00
_cell.angle_beta   90.00
_cell.angle_gamma   90.00
#
_symmetry.space_group_name_H-M   'P 1'
#
loop_
_entity.id
_entity.type
_entity.pdbx_description
1 polymer ?
#
loop_
_entity_poly.entity_id
_entity_poly.type
_entity_poly.pdbx_seq_one_letter_code
_entity_poly.pdbx_strand_id
1 'polypeptide(L)'
;MPRVCSELSDIEYKILKNLEIVEGDNGDKLRNLLRYFIFTTPEMESSQYAVKRVENKEYIDGLLADIEASYENTENPVELWSEDKIDKLTSDLVEINVLIKTGEKQFVPSNKFRSLFKMLLHDIATETTQMDEYEAAVVAAIQLLMEFASGSLSREIIRDGTIFVTEVWMFPYANAMKKAREFKKTKKIFFTETEIAESFSSV
;
A
#
# COMPACT_ATOMS: atom_id res chain seq x y z
N MET A 1 -4.49 -25.63 -29.41
CA MET A 1 -3.72 -26.12 -28.24
C MET A 1 -4.72 -26.53 -27.17
N PRO A 2 -4.60 -27.72 -26.56
CA PRO A 2 -5.46 -28.08 -25.45
C PRO A 2 -5.20 -27.13 -24.29
N ARG A 3 -6.25 -26.50 -23.75
CA ARG A 3 -6.17 -25.78 -22.48
C ARG A 3 -6.16 -26.82 -21.38
N VAL A 4 -5.00 -26.98 -20.72
CA VAL A 4 -4.93 -27.71 -19.47
C VAL A 4 -5.35 -26.74 -18.37
N CYS A 5 -6.60 -26.86 -17.92
CA CYS A 5 -7.09 -26.15 -16.73
C CYS A 5 -7.06 -27.14 -15.57
N SER A 6 -6.05 -27.01 -14.71
CA SER A 6 -6.03 -27.66 -13.40
C SER A 6 -6.26 -26.60 -12.34
N GLU A 7 -7.29 -26.76 -11.52
CA GLU A 7 -7.48 -25.94 -10.32
C GLU A 7 -6.40 -26.35 -9.31
N LEU A 8 -5.49 -25.42 -9.01
CA LEU A 8 -4.49 -25.60 -7.96
C LEU A 8 -5.16 -25.40 -6.61
N SER A 9 -4.89 -26.28 -5.67
CA SER A 9 -5.24 -26.08 -4.27
C SER A 9 -4.46 -24.91 -3.66
N ASP A 10 -4.97 -24.32 -2.58
CA ASP A 10 -4.32 -23.19 -1.90
C ASP A 10 -2.88 -23.49 -1.46
N ILE A 11 -2.58 -24.76 -1.17
CA ILE A 11 -1.25 -25.24 -0.80
C ILE A 11 -0.35 -25.30 -2.04
N GLU A 12 -0.84 -25.81 -3.17
CA GLU A 12 -0.08 -25.82 -4.44
C GLU A 12 0.21 -24.41 -4.94
N TYR A 13 -0.74 -23.48 -4.75
CA TYR A 13 -0.55 -22.07 -5.03
C TYR A 13 0.52 -21.42 -4.13
N LYS A 14 0.51 -21.75 -2.83
CA LYS A 14 1.55 -21.31 -1.88
C LYS A 14 2.93 -21.89 -2.20
N ILE A 15 3.01 -23.15 -2.61
CA ILE A 15 4.26 -23.82 -3.03
C ILE A 15 4.79 -23.14 -4.31
N LEU A 16 3.92 -22.84 -5.27
CA LEU A 16 4.28 -22.10 -6.49
C LEU A 16 4.80 -20.68 -6.20
N LYS A 17 4.22 -20.00 -5.21
CA LYS A 17 4.67 -18.67 -4.76
C LYS A 17 6.08 -18.67 -4.16
N ASN A 18 6.54 -19.79 -3.62
CA ASN A 18 7.83 -19.92 -2.91
C ASN A 18 8.94 -20.52 -3.77
N LEU A 19 8.71 -20.74 -5.08
CA LEU A 19 9.73 -21.25 -6.00
C LEU A 19 10.71 -20.14 -6.39
N GLU A 20 11.81 -20.02 -5.67
CA GLU A 20 12.92 -19.11 -6.01
C GLU A 20 13.74 -19.59 -7.23
N ILE A 21 13.73 -20.90 -7.51
CA ILE A 21 14.40 -21.51 -8.67
C ILE A 21 13.42 -22.48 -9.35
N VAL A 22 13.05 -22.18 -10.59
CA VAL A 22 12.36 -23.13 -11.47
C VAL A 22 13.41 -23.69 -12.42
N GLU A 23 13.87 -24.91 -12.18
CA GLU A 23 14.88 -25.56 -13.01
C GLU A 23 14.31 -25.99 -14.38
N GLY A 24 15.14 -25.95 -15.42
CA GLY A 24 14.81 -26.38 -16.79
C GLY A 24 14.81 -25.24 -17.83
N ASP A 25 14.88 -25.60 -19.11
CA ASP A 25 15.09 -24.67 -20.25
C ASP A 25 14.07 -23.53 -20.36
N ASN A 26 12.92 -23.62 -19.68
CA ASN A 26 11.86 -22.61 -19.68
C ASN A 26 11.58 -21.98 -18.29
N GLY A 27 12.46 -22.19 -17.29
CA GLY A 27 12.27 -21.71 -15.92
C GLY A 27 12.01 -20.20 -15.81
N ASP A 28 12.79 -19.40 -16.54
CA ASP A 28 12.62 -17.95 -16.61
C ASP A 28 11.28 -17.54 -17.23
N LYS A 29 10.83 -18.27 -18.26
CA LYS A 29 9.55 -18.02 -18.92
C LYS A 29 8.39 -18.36 -17.99
N LEU A 30 8.48 -19.44 -17.23
CA LEU A 30 7.47 -19.84 -16.26
C LEU A 30 7.39 -18.84 -15.09
N ARG A 31 8.54 -18.38 -14.60
CA ARG A 31 8.63 -17.32 -13.59
C ARG A 31 7.99 -16.01 -14.07
N ASN A 32 8.29 -15.60 -15.30
CA ASN A 32 7.70 -14.39 -15.87
C ASN A 32 6.19 -14.54 -16.14
N LEU A 33 5.73 -15.71 -16.55
CA LEU A 33 4.30 -16.01 -16.69
C LEU A 33 3.58 -16.04 -15.34
N LEU A 34 4.22 -16.52 -14.27
CA LEU A 34 3.67 -16.49 -12.91
C LEU A 34 3.60 -15.07 -12.36
N ARG A 35 4.66 -14.27 -12.55
CA ARG A 35 4.67 -12.82 -12.22
C ARG A 35 3.58 -12.10 -12.99
N TYR A 36 3.43 -12.38 -14.28
CA TYR A 36 2.35 -11.85 -15.11
C TYR A 36 0.98 -12.34 -14.62
N PHE A 37 0.84 -13.61 -14.25
CA PHE A 37 -0.39 -14.16 -13.71
C PHE A 37 -0.78 -13.44 -12.43
N ILE A 38 0.08 -13.35 -11.41
CA ILE A 38 -0.14 -12.59 -10.17
C ILE A 38 -0.42 -11.10 -10.46
N PHE A 39 0.24 -10.54 -11.47
CA PHE A 39 -0.03 -9.19 -11.94
C PHE A 39 -1.46 -9.05 -12.48
N THR A 40 -1.97 -10.06 -13.18
CA THR A 40 -3.31 -10.12 -13.80
C THR A 40 -4.41 -10.79 -12.94
N THR A 41 -4.06 -11.46 -11.84
CA THR A 41 -5.02 -12.09 -10.93
C THR A 41 -5.86 -10.99 -10.31
N PRO A 42 -7.20 -11.13 -10.29
CA PRO A 42 -8.11 -10.07 -9.86
C PRO A 42 -7.68 -9.50 -8.51
N GLU A 43 -7.67 -8.17 -8.44
CA GLU A 43 -7.45 -7.40 -7.21
C GLU A 43 -8.23 -8.05 -6.07
N MET A 44 -7.56 -8.34 -4.94
CA MET A 44 -8.28 -8.78 -3.76
C MET A 44 -9.35 -7.74 -3.46
N GLU A 45 -10.57 -8.20 -3.17
CA GLU A 45 -11.61 -7.28 -2.74
C GLU A 45 -11.13 -6.54 -1.48
N SER A 46 -11.53 -5.28 -1.33
CA SER A 46 -11.20 -4.47 -0.13
C SER A 46 -11.45 -5.25 1.18
N SER A 47 -12.54 -6.03 1.24
CA SER A 47 -12.88 -6.92 2.34
C SER A 47 -11.79 -7.94 2.70
N GLN A 48 -11.09 -8.49 1.72
CA GLN A 48 -10.01 -9.46 1.92
C GLN A 48 -8.75 -8.78 2.48
N TYR A 49 -8.47 -7.54 2.07
CA TYR A 49 -7.42 -6.74 2.69
C TYR A 49 -7.75 -6.43 4.16
N ALA A 50 -9.02 -6.17 4.49
CA ALA A 50 -9.42 -5.95 5.88
C ALA A 50 -9.15 -7.19 6.76
N VAL A 51 -9.52 -8.39 6.29
CA VAL A 51 -9.26 -9.64 7.01
C VAL A 51 -7.75 -9.83 7.25
N LYS A 52 -6.93 -9.66 6.21
CA LYS A 52 -5.47 -9.81 6.34
C LYS A 52 -4.83 -8.81 7.29
N ARG A 53 -5.35 -7.59 7.36
CA ARG A 53 -4.87 -6.57 8.31
C ARG A 53 -5.16 -6.99 9.75
N VAL A 54 -6.32 -7.61 9.99
CA VAL A 54 -6.66 -8.20 11.31
C VAL A 54 -5.74 -9.37 11.64
N GLU A 55 -5.49 -10.27 10.68
CA GLU A 55 -4.60 -11.42 10.87
C GLU A 55 -3.15 -11.01 11.18
N ASN A 56 -2.68 -9.93 10.55
CA ASN A 56 -1.31 -9.42 10.71
C ASN A 56 -1.20 -8.25 11.68
N LYS A 57 -2.24 -8.01 12.50
CA LYS A 57 -2.36 -6.79 13.32
C LYS A 57 -1.13 -6.55 14.19
N GLU A 58 -0.68 -7.53 14.95
CA GLU A 58 0.48 -7.38 15.84
C GLU A 58 1.76 -7.03 15.09
N TYR A 59 1.95 -7.62 13.90
CA TYR A 59 3.12 -7.33 13.07
C TYR A 59 3.09 -5.90 12.52
N ILE A 60 1.92 -5.47 12.05
CA ILE A 60 1.68 -4.11 11.53
C ILE A 60 1.82 -3.07 12.64
N ASP A 61 1.17 -3.28 13.79
CA ASP A 61 1.23 -2.37 14.94
C ASP A 61 2.68 -2.23 15.44
N GLY A 62 3.47 -3.32 15.43
CA GLY A 62 4.89 -3.24 15.73
C GLY A 62 5.69 -2.44 14.70
N LEU A 63 5.41 -2.59 13.40
CA LEU A 63 6.07 -1.82 12.35
C LEU A 63 5.71 -0.33 12.46
N LEU A 64 4.45 -0.03 12.80
CA LEU A 64 3.98 1.33 13.03
C LEU A 64 4.76 2.00 14.16
N ALA A 65 4.94 1.32 15.30
CA ALA A 65 5.76 1.82 16.40
C ALA A 65 7.23 2.06 16.00
N ASP A 66 7.83 1.13 15.22
CA ASP A 66 9.19 1.29 14.70
C ASP A 66 9.32 2.50 13.75
N ILE A 67 8.25 2.79 12.99
CA ILE A 67 8.18 3.93 12.08
C ILE A 67 8.01 5.22 12.88
N GLU A 68 7.07 5.28 13.83
CA GLU A 68 6.87 6.45 14.72
C GLU A 68 8.17 6.84 15.43
N ALA A 69 8.93 5.86 15.93
CA ALA A 69 10.24 6.08 16.53
C ALA A 69 11.23 6.77 15.57
N SER A 70 11.11 6.53 14.26
CA SER A 70 11.96 7.17 13.24
C SER A 70 11.64 8.67 13.08
N TYR A 71 10.40 9.09 13.41
CA TYR A 71 9.96 10.48 13.35
C TYR A 71 10.14 11.26 14.66
N GLU A 72 10.53 10.62 15.77
CA GLU A 72 10.66 11.29 17.08
C GLU A 72 11.60 12.51 17.07
N ASN A 73 12.62 12.48 16.21
CA ASN A 73 13.68 13.51 16.17
C ASN A 73 13.71 14.30 14.85
N THR A 74 12.82 14.01 13.90
CA THR A 74 12.77 14.67 12.59
C THR A 74 11.40 14.52 11.95
N GLU A 75 10.94 15.56 11.27
CA GLU A 75 9.71 15.51 10.47
C GLU A 75 9.91 14.78 9.13
N ASN A 76 11.17 14.68 8.65
CA ASN A 76 11.53 14.05 7.38
C ASN A 76 12.71 13.06 7.55
N PRO A 77 12.49 11.86 8.12
CA PRO A 77 13.48 10.81 8.26
C PRO A 77 14.31 10.50 7.01
N VAL A 78 13.69 10.55 5.82
CA VAL A 78 14.37 10.22 4.56
C VAL A 78 15.51 11.19 4.24
N GLU A 79 15.42 12.46 4.64
CA GLU A 79 16.46 13.47 4.39
C GLU A 79 17.78 13.15 5.12
N LEU A 80 17.72 12.31 6.17
CA LEU A 80 18.89 11.91 6.95
C LEU A 80 19.56 10.63 6.42
N TRP A 81 19.01 10.00 5.38
CA TRP A 81 19.55 8.74 4.85
C TRP A 81 20.66 8.98 3.83
N SER A 82 21.64 8.07 3.81
CA SER A 82 22.70 8.10 2.80
C SER A 82 22.16 7.72 1.41
N GLU A 83 22.80 8.24 0.36
CA GLU A 83 22.46 7.89 -1.03
C GLU A 83 22.52 6.37 -1.26
N ASP A 84 23.54 5.69 -0.72
CA ASP A 84 23.68 4.24 -0.83
C ASP A 84 22.49 3.47 -0.25
N LYS A 85 21.92 3.97 0.87
CA LYS A 85 20.73 3.37 1.48
C LYS A 85 19.51 3.56 0.58
N ILE A 86 19.33 4.77 0.04
CA ILE A 86 18.22 5.09 -0.87
C ILE A 86 18.31 4.27 -2.16
N ASP A 87 19.51 4.14 -2.74
CA ASP A 87 19.74 3.40 -3.99
C ASP A 87 19.45 1.91 -3.79
N LYS A 88 19.92 1.32 -2.67
CA LYS A 88 19.62 -0.08 -2.33
C LYS A 88 18.12 -0.30 -2.14
N LEU A 89 17.48 0.53 -1.31
CA LEU A 89 16.03 0.41 -1.05
C LEU A 89 15.22 0.58 -2.34
N THR A 90 15.61 1.52 -3.20
CA THR A 90 14.97 1.73 -4.50
C THR A 90 15.09 0.49 -5.39
N SER A 91 16.26 -0.14 -5.42
CA SER A 91 16.46 -1.39 -6.15
C SER A 91 15.52 -2.50 -5.65
N ASP A 92 15.46 -2.69 -4.33
CA ASP A 92 14.60 -3.70 -3.70
C ASP A 92 13.11 -3.45 -4.04
N LEU A 93 12.66 -2.19 -3.96
CA LEU A 93 11.28 -1.79 -4.27
C LEU A 93 10.94 -1.89 -5.77
N VAL A 94 11.92 -1.73 -6.66
CA VAL A 94 11.74 -1.99 -8.10
C VAL A 94 11.61 -3.48 -8.37
N GLU A 95 12.41 -4.32 -7.71
CA GLU A 95 12.38 -5.78 -7.89
C GLU A 95 11.01 -6.37 -7.53
N ILE A 96 10.37 -5.84 -6.49
CA ILE A 96 9.02 -6.24 -6.09
C ILE A 96 7.88 -5.48 -6.80
N ASN A 97 8.18 -4.64 -7.80
CA ASN A 97 7.21 -3.87 -8.60
C ASN A 97 6.41 -2.80 -7.84
N VAL A 98 6.92 -2.34 -6.70
CA VAL A 98 6.36 -1.19 -5.98
C VAL A 98 6.72 0.10 -6.73
N LEU A 99 7.98 0.23 -7.16
CA LEU A 99 8.48 1.35 -7.95
C LEU A 99 8.71 0.95 -9.41
N ILE A 100 8.56 1.92 -10.31
CA ILE A 100 8.94 1.81 -11.72
C ILE A 100 9.93 2.93 -12.06
N LYS A 101 10.92 2.61 -12.90
CA LYS A 101 11.89 3.59 -13.41
C LYS A 101 11.29 4.37 -14.57
N THR A 102 11.31 5.70 -14.49
CA THR A 102 10.79 6.61 -15.52
C THR A 102 11.87 7.44 -16.20
N GLY A 103 13.09 7.43 -15.66
CA GLY A 103 14.25 8.16 -16.18
C GLY A 103 15.53 7.76 -15.46
N GLU A 104 16.62 8.48 -15.72
CA GLU A 104 17.87 8.29 -14.98
C GLU A 104 17.70 8.77 -13.54
N LYS A 105 17.87 7.86 -12.57
CA LYS A 105 17.57 8.07 -11.14
C LYS A 105 16.16 8.60 -10.83
N GLN A 106 15.21 8.45 -11.75
CA GLN A 106 13.81 8.86 -11.55
C GLN A 106 12.92 7.63 -11.41
N PHE A 107 12.21 7.56 -10.29
CA PHE A 107 11.34 6.47 -9.94
C PHE A 107 9.99 7.01 -9.47
N VAL A 108 8.93 6.25 -9.74
CA VAL A 108 7.59 6.53 -9.22
C VAL A 108 6.89 5.25 -8.80
N PRO A 109 5.94 5.29 -7.87
CA PRO A 109 5.12 4.14 -7.53
C PRO A 109 4.34 3.66 -8.74
N SER A 110 4.32 2.35 -8.94
CA SER A 110 3.59 1.70 -10.01
C SER A 110 2.09 2.04 -9.94
N ASN A 111 1.41 2.06 -11.08
CA ASN A 111 -0.03 2.36 -11.12
C ASN A 111 -0.83 1.38 -10.25
N LYS A 112 -0.42 0.11 -10.21
CA LYS A 112 -1.03 -0.93 -9.38
C LYS A 112 -0.89 -0.61 -7.89
N PHE A 113 0.35 -0.37 -7.42
CA PHE A 113 0.59 0.00 -6.03
C PHE A 113 -0.21 1.23 -5.62
N ARG A 114 -0.17 2.27 -6.46
CA ARG A 114 -0.87 3.55 -6.22
C ARG A 114 -2.40 3.41 -6.18
N SER A 115 -2.97 2.56 -7.04
CA SER A 115 -4.42 2.31 -7.06
C SER A 115 -4.88 1.64 -5.76
N LEU A 116 -4.20 0.55 -5.39
CA LEU A 116 -4.48 -0.19 -4.17
C LEU A 116 -4.24 0.67 -2.92
N PHE A 117 -3.20 1.50 -2.93
CA PHE A 117 -2.91 2.42 -1.82
C PHE A 117 -4.08 3.36 -1.55
N LYS A 118 -4.65 3.98 -2.59
CA LYS A 118 -5.78 4.91 -2.43
C LYS A 118 -7.02 4.22 -1.87
N MET A 119 -7.28 2.99 -2.32
CA MET A 119 -8.38 2.18 -1.82
C MET A 119 -8.17 1.88 -0.33
N LEU A 120 -7.01 1.33 0.04
CA LEU A 120 -6.71 0.99 1.43
C LEU A 120 -6.67 2.20 2.36
N LEU A 121 -6.08 3.31 1.92
CA LEU A 121 -6.10 4.56 2.66
C LEU A 121 -7.53 4.99 2.97
N HIS A 122 -8.42 4.95 1.97
CA HIS A 122 -9.81 5.31 2.17
C HIS A 122 -10.47 4.38 3.19
N ASP A 123 -10.31 3.08 3.04
CA ASP A 123 -10.97 2.07 3.87
C ASP A 123 -10.47 2.16 5.32
N ILE A 124 -9.16 2.08 5.53
CA ILE A 124 -8.55 2.15 6.86
C ILE A 124 -8.93 3.44 7.58
N ALA A 125 -8.83 4.59 6.90
CA ALA A 125 -9.13 5.86 7.53
C ALA A 125 -10.63 6.03 7.84
N THR A 126 -11.53 5.27 7.20
CA THR A 126 -12.99 5.35 7.42
C THR A 126 -13.52 4.26 8.35
N GLU A 127 -12.77 3.18 8.56
CA GLU A 127 -13.11 2.10 9.48
C GLU A 127 -13.09 2.51 10.95
N THR A 128 -12.19 3.42 11.33
CA THR A 128 -12.08 3.88 12.72
C THR A 128 -11.92 5.40 12.80
N THR A 129 -12.44 5.99 13.88
CA THR A 129 -12.27 7.43 14.17
C THR A 129 -11.01 7.73 14.98
N GLN A 130 -10.25 6.71 15.36
CA GLN A 130 -9.08 6.83 16.24
C GLN A 130 -7.79 7.07 15.44
N MET A 131 -7.72 6.54 14.22
CA MET A 131 -6.57 6.65 13.33
C MET A 131 -6.70 7.89 12.44
N ASP A 132 -5.66 8.72 12.40
CA ASP A 132 -5.63 9.86 11.48
C ASP A 132 -5.26 9.45 10.05
N GLU A 133 -5.40 10.37 9.09
CA GLU A 133 -5.15 10.04 7.67
C GLU A 133 -3.67 9.74 7.37
N TYR A 134 -2.74 10.23 8.18
CA TYR A 134 -1.30 9.98 8.02
C TYR A 134 -0.95 8.59 8.56
N GLU A 135 -1.42 8.23 9.74
CA GLU A 135 -1.28 6.90 10.32
C GLU A 135 -1.95 5.85 9.42
N ALA A 136 -3.15 6.14 8.89
CA ALA A 136 -3.81 5.27 7.92
C ALA A 136 -3.01 5.10 6.63
N ALA A 137 -2.30 6.13 6.17
CA ALA A 137 -1.40 6.04 5.02
C ALA A 137 -0.20 5.15 5.31
N VAL A 138 0.39 5.25 6.51
CA VAL A 138 1.49 4.38 6.94
C VAL A 138 1.03 2.93 6.98
N VAL A 139 -0.11 2.63 7.61
CA VAL A 139 -0.68 1.27 7.68
C VAL A 139 -0.98 0.72 6.28
N ALA A 140 -1.57 1.53 5.39
CA ALA A 140 -1.83 1.13 4.01
C ALA A 140 -0.53 0.77 3.26
N ALA A 141 0.53 1.54 3.45
CA ALA A 141 1.83 1.29 2.83
C ALA A 141 2.51 0.03 3.41
N ILE A 142 2.51 -0.17 4.73
CA ILE A 142 3.00 -1.41 5.36
C ILE A 142 2.31 -2.63 4.75
N GLN A 143 0.96 -2.60 4.74
CA GLN A 143 0.17 -3.71 4.25
C GLN A 143 0.48 -4.04 2.78
N LEU A 144 0.61 -3.02 1.92
CA LEU A 144 0.96 -3.25 0.52
C LEU A 144 2.38 -3.74 0.33
N LEU A 145 3.35 -3.23 1.08
CA LEU A 145 4.72 -3.70 0.99
C LEU A 145 4.84 -5.17 1.41
N MET A 146 4.13 -5.60 2.45
CA MET A 146 4.03 -7.01 2.82
C MET A 146 3.47 -7.87 1.68
N GLU A 147 2.43 -7.41 1.00
CA GLU A 147 1.79 -8.13 -0.10
C GLU A 147 2.68 -8.22 -1.35
N PHE A 148 3.30 -7.11 -1.74
CA PHE A 148 4.19 -7.07 -2.91
C PHE A 148 5.50 -7.82 -2.64
N ALA A 149 6.01 -7.79 -1.40
CA ALA A 149 7.16 -8.59 -0.99
C ALA A 149 6.84 -10.09 -0.95
N SER A 150 5.61 -10.47 -0.60
CA SER A 150 5.22 -11.88 -0.42
C SER A 150 6.19 -12.66 0.47
N GLY A 151 6.74 -12.01 1.49
CA GLY A 151 7.71 -12.59 2.45
C GLY A 151 9.19 -12.48 2.06
N SER A 152 9.53 -11.92 0.89
CA SER A 152 10.94 -11.80 0.44
C SER A 152 11.71 -10.66 1.10
N LEU A 153 11.01 -9.65 1.63
CA LEU A 153 11.64 -8.49 2.28
C LEU A 153 11.74 -8.69 3.78
N SER A 154 12.85 -8.25 4.35
CA SER A 154 13.02 -8.19 5.80
C SER A 154 12.09 -7.13 6.40
N ARG A 155 11.81 -7.27 7.70
CA ARG A 155 11.05 -6.27 8.46
C ARG A 155 11.66 -4.86 8.35
N GLU A 156 12.98 -4.77 8.35
CA GLU A 156 13.69 -3.49 8.22
C GLU A 156 13.44 -2.83 6.85
N ILE A 157 13.46 -3.61 5.77
CA ILE A 157 13.18 -3.09 4.43
C ILE A 157 11.71 -2.69 4.30
N ILE A 158 10.78 -3.42 4.94
CA ILE A 158 9.36 -3.02 4.97
C ILE A 158 9.19 -1.70 5.72
N ARG A 159 9.83 -1.54 6.90
CA ARG A 159 9.83 -0.29 7.67
C ARG A 159 10.36 0.88 6.83
N ASP A 160 11.57 0.75 6.30
CA ASP A 160 12.24 1.81 5.55
C ASP A 160 11.51 2.09 4.22
N GLY A 161 11.05 1.06 3.55
CA GLY A 161 10.23 1.16 2.34
C GLY A 161 8.92 1.90 2.60
N THR A 162 8.31 1.69 3.78
CA THR A 162 7.08 2.39 4.16
C THR A 162 7.36 3.88 4.26
N ILE A 163 8.31 4.28 5.10
CA ILE A 163 8.72 5.68 5.31
C ILE A 163 9.05 6.35 3.97
N PHE A 164 9.89 5.69 3.16
CA PHE A 164 10.33 6.22 1.87
C PHE A 164 9.17 6.44 0.91
N VAL A 165 8.30 5.43 0.74
CA VAL A 165 7.21 5.52 -0.22
C VAL A 165 6.15 6.53 0.24
N THR A 166 5.90 6.61 1.55
CA THR A 166 4.92 7.56 2.10
C THR A 166 5.38 9.00 1.98
N GLU A 167 6.59 9.33 2.43
CA GLU A 167 7.11 10.70 2.36
C GLU A 167 7.24 11.21 0.94
N VAL A 168 7.84 10.41 0.06
CA VAL A 168 8.21 10.89 -1.27
C VAL A 168 6.98 10.98 -2.17
N TRP A 169 5.98 10.10 -2.01
CA TRP A 169 4.87 10.04 -2.97
C TRP A 169 3.47 9.91 -2.38
N MET A 170 3.25 9.24 -1.24
CA MET A 170 1.88 8.88 -0.84
C MET A 170 1.20 9.85 0.14
N PHE A 171 1.93 10.57 1.00
CA PHE A 171 1.34 11.55 1.93
C PHE A 171 0.50 12.67 1.27
N PRO A 172 0.75 13.09 0.01
CA PRO A 172 -0.17 13.98 -0.69
C PRO A 172 -1.63 13.47 -0.74
N TYR A 173 -1.86 12.15 -0.78
CA TYR A 173 -3.20 11.57 -0.75
C TYR A 173 -3.84 11.65 0.64
N ALA A 174 -3.06 11.36 1.70
CA ALA A 174 -3.50 11.53 3.08
C ALA A 174 -3.91 12.99 3.37
N ASN A 175 -3.06 13.94 2.97
CA ASN A 175 -3.33 15.36 3.11
C ASN A 175 -4.60 15.80 2.35
N ALA A 176 -4.77 15.33 1.11
CA ALA A 176 -5.98 15.60 0.34
C ALA A 176 -7.24 15.04 1.03
N MET A 177 -7.16 13.85 1.62
CA MET A 177 -8.25 13.23 2.36
C MET A 177 -8.59 14.01 3.63
N LYS A 178 -7.58 14.39 4.42
CA LYS A 178 -7.72 15.22 5.62
C LYS A 178 -8.42 16.53 5.31
N LYS A 179 -7.94 17.27 4.30
CA LYS A 179 -8.56 18.52 3.81
C LYS A 179 -10.02 18.31 3.40
N ALA A 180 -10.33 17.22 2.70
CA ALA A 180 -11.70 16.91 2.29
C ALA A 180 -12.62 16.65 3.49
N ARG A 181 -12.13 15.97 4.54
CA ARG A 181 -12.89 15.75 5.78
C ARG A 181 -13.09 17.03 6.58
N GLU A 182 -12.04 17.82 6.75
CA GLU A 182 -12.12 19.12 7.41
C GLU A 182 -13.14 20.02 6.70
N PHE A 183 -13.07 20.10 5.36
CA PHE A 183 -14.06 20.84 4.58
C PHE A 183 -15.49 20.34 4.78
N LYS A 184 -15.72 19.02 4.81
CA LYS A 184 -17.04 18.43 5.11
C LYS A 184 -17.53 18.80 6.52
N LYS A 185 -16.65 18.80 7.53
CA LYS A 185 -16.99 19.21 8.90
C LYS A 185 -17.39 20.69 8.94
N THR A 186 -16.61 21.56 8.29
CA THR A 186 -16.88 23.01 8.25
C THR A 186 -18.15 23.35 7.46
N LYS A 187 -18.45 22.62 6.38
CA LYS A 187 -19.69 22.81 5.60
C LYS A 187 -20.95 22.26 6.27
N LYS A 188 -20.86 21.29 7.17
CA LYS A 188 -22.01 20.86 8.00
C LYS A 188 -22.50 21.95 8.97
N ILE A 189 -21.79 23.08 9.08
CA ILE A 189 -22.25 24.29 9.80
C ILE A 189 -23.11 25.20 8.91
N PHE A 190 -23.11 25.01 7.57
CA PHE A 190 -23.91 25.82 6.63
C PHE A 190 -25.25 25.22 6.24
N PHE A 191 -25.58 24.04 6.77
CA PHE A 191 -26.91 23.45 6.63
C PHE A 191 -27.21 22.64 7.89
N THR A 192 -27.60 23.33 8.96
CA THR A 192 -28.51 22.71 9.92
C THR A 192 -29.81 22.42 9.16
N GLU A 193 -30.34 21.21 9.31
CA GLU A 193 -31.57 20.74 8.62
C GLU A 193 -32.77 21.69 8.82
N THR A 194 -32.70 22.57 9.82
CA THR A 194 -33.65 23.65 10.08
C THR A 194 -33.70 24.73 8.99
N GLU A 195 -32.58 25.12 8.38
CA GLU A 195 -32.55 26.21 7.37
C GLU A 195 -32.95 25.73 5.96
N ILE A 196 -32.76 24.44 5.66
CA ILE A 196 -33.27 23.84 4.42
C ILE A 196 -34.80 23.73 4.48
N ALA A 197 -35.36 23.33 5.62
CA ALA A 197 -36.82 23.25 5.78
C ALA A 197 -37.51 24.62 5.64
N GLU A 198 -36.91 25.69 6.17
CA GLU A 198 -37.47 27.06 6.08
C GLU A 198 -37.30 27.71 4.69
N SER A 199 -36.28 27.32 3.92
CA SER A 199 -36.06 27.82 2.55
C SER A 199 -36.95 27.15 1.49
N PHE A 200 -37.57 26.01 1.79
CA PHE A 200 -38.57 25.36 0.93
C PHE A 200 -40.03 25.54 1.38
N SER A 201 -40.27 26.14 2.56
CA SER A 201 -41.62 26.46 3.06
C SER A 201 -42.05 27.92 2.83
N SER A 202 -41.25 28.72 2.12
CA SER A 202 -41.52 30.14 1.84
C SER A 202 -41.83 30.44 0.37
N VAL A 203 -42.34 29.45 -0.38
CA VAL A 203 -42.97 29.64 -1.71
C VAL A 203 -44.47 29.42 -1.62
#